data_AF-A0A2S5TEZ7-F1
#
_entry.id   AF-A0A2S5TEZ7-F1
#
_cell.length_a   1.000
_cell.length_b   1.000
_cell.length_c   1.000
_cell.angle_alpha   90.00
_cell.angle_beta   90.00
_cell.angle_gamma   90.00
#
_symmetry.space_group_name_H-M   'P 1'
#
loop_
_entity.id
_entity.type
_entity.pdbx_description
1 polymer ?
#
loop_
_entity_poly.entity_id
_entity_poly.type
_entity_poly.pdbx_seq_one_letter_code
_entity_poly.pdbx_strand_id
1 'polypeptide(L)'
;MTPHPIPPRTVRFWAGLDAGIAWMAIPPLAPKFLAMIYWLNGLLGGDAAAPPLDQPMHLLFVCLTGALVGTWALARLLHPVGLLGVIDGWARLYVAAVLAWVILGLDGPPILWLFVLTETAGTLSQLRAAYARPDA
;
A
#
# COMPACT_ATOMS: atom_id res chain seq x y z
N MET A 1 14.97 2.82 21.60
CA MET A 1 14.49 4.21 21.49
C MET A 1 12.97 4.17 21.49
N THR A 2 12.30 4.83 22.43
CA THR A 2 10.84 4.93 22.41
C THR A 2 10.42 5.87 21.28
N PRO A 3 9.50 5.49 20.39
CA PRO A 3 9.08 6.36 19.30
C PRO A 3 8.41 7.63 19.85
N HIS A 4 8.70 8.78 19.24
CA HIS A 4 7.97 10.02 19.47
C HIS A 4 6.52 9.90 18.98
N PRO A 5 5.58 10.68 19.55
CA PRO A 5 4.19 10.68 19.09
C PRO A 5 4.08 11.13 17.63
N ILE A 6 3.58 10.24 16.76
CA ILE A 6 3.27 10.61 15.38
C ILE A 6 1.97 11.42 15.36
N PRO A 7 1.90 12.56 14.64
CA PRO A 7 0.67 13.35 14.54
C PRO A 7 -0.50 12.52 13.96
N PRO A 8 -1.70 12.55 14.58
CA PRO A 8 -2.88 11.83 14.08
C PRO A 8 -3.25 12.15 12.63
N ARG A 9 -3.03 13.39 12.18
CA ARG A 9 -3.23 13.82 10.79
C ARG A 9 -2.38 13.03 9.79
N THR A 10 -1.14 12.71 10.18
CA THR A 10 -0.22 11.95 9.33
C THR A 10 -0.72 10.52 9.20
N VAL A 11 -1.14 9.90 10.30
CA VAL A 11 -1.70 8.55 10.30
C VAL A 11 -2.96 8.49 9.44
N ARG A 12 -3.89 9.44 9.59
CA ARG A 12 -5.13 9.49 8.80
C ARG A 12 -4.90 9.74 7.32
N PHE A 13 -3.94 10.60 6.96
CA PHE A 13 -3.62 10.88 5.56
C PHE A 13 -3.22 9.59 4.83
N TRP A 14 -2.25 8.86 5.38
CA TRP A 14 -1.77 7.61 4.79
C TRP A 14 -2.83 6.51 4.81
N ALA A 15 -3.59 6.38 5.91
CA ALA A 15 -4.70 5.44 5.97
C ALA A 15 -5.82 5.76 4.95
N GLY A 16 -6.07 7.04 4.66
CA GLY A 16 -7.03 7.48 3.67
C GLY A 16 -6.62 7.11 2.24
N LEU A 17 -5.32 7.21 1.92
CA LEU A 17 -4.79 6.74 0.64
C LEU A 17 -4.97 5.22 0.49
N ASP A 18 -4.68 4.46 1.54
CA ASP A 18 -4.81 2.98 1.52
C ASP A 18 -6.25 2.51 1.38
N ALA A 19 -7.23 3.28 1.87
CA ALA A 19 -8.64 2.91 1.83
C ALA A 19 -9.17 2.68 0.42
N GLY A 20 -8.56 3.28 -0.62
CA GLY A 20 -8.91 3.01 -2.01
C GLY A 20 -8.66 1.56 -2.44
N ILE A 21 -7.69 0.89 -1.85
CA ILE A 21 -7.31 -0.50 -2.15
C ILE A 21 -8.39 -1.49 -1.63
N ALA A 22 -9.19 -1.07 -0.65
CA ALA A 22 -10.24 -1.91 -0.05
C ALA A 22 -11.30 -2.38 -1.08
N TRP A 23 -11.38 -1.74 -2.25
CA TRP A 23 -12.25 -2.18 -3.35
C TRP A 23 -11.93 -3.59 -3.83
N MET A 24 -10.67 -4.03 -3.69
CA MET A 24 -10.25 -5.40 -3.98
C MET A 24 -10.95 -6.44 -3.10
N ALA A 25 -11.47 -6.07 -1.92
CA ALA A 25 -12.16 -7.01 -1.02
C ALA A 25 -13.46 -7.59 -1.60
N ILE A 26 -14.04 -6.91 -2.59
CA ILE A 26 -15.31 -7.29 -3.22
C ILE A 26 -14.98 -8.08 -4.50
N PRO A 27 -15.34 -9.38 -4.62
CA PRO A 27 -14.87 -10.22 -5.72
C PRO A 27 -15.17 -9.69 -7.13
N PRO A 28 -16.37 -9.12 -7.42
CA PRO A 28 -16.62 -8.50 -8.73
C PRO A 28 -15.82 -7.21 -9.00
N LEU A 29 -15.26 -6.57 -7.98
CA LEU A 29 -14.49 -5.32 -8.11
C LEU A 29 -12.99 -5.58 -8.20
N ALA A 30 -12.48 -6.68 -7.63
CA ALA A 30 -11.08 -7.08 -7.70
C ALA A 30 -10.52 -7.10 -9.14
N PRO A 31 -11.12 -7.80 -10.12
CA PRO A 31 -10.64 -7.77 -11.50
C PRO A 31 -10.70 -6.37 -12.12
N LYS A 32 -11.72 -5.57 -11.79
CA LYS A 32 -11.88 -4.20 -12.32
C LYS A 32 -10.81 -3.27 -11.78
N PHE A 33 -10.45 -3.42 -10.51
CA PHE A 33 -9.36 -2.67 -9.90
C PHE A 33 -8.02 -3.02 -10.56
N LEU A 34 -7.71 -4.31 -10.76
CA LEU A 34 -6.49 -4.71 -11.47
C LEU A 34 -6.48 -4.22 -12.93
N ALA A 35 -7.61 -4.30 -13.63
CA ALA A 35 -7.73 -3.77 -14.99
C ALA A 35 -7.47 -2.25 -15.04
N MET A 36 -7.93 -1.49 -14.05
CA MET A 36 -7.61 -0.05 -13.93
C MET A 36 -6.11 0.19 -13.70
N ILE A 37 -5.46 -0.59 -12.84
CA ILE A 37 -4.02 -0.48 -12.59
C ILE A 37 -3.22 -0.80 -13.87
N TYR A 38 -3.59 -1.84 -14.60
CA TYR A 38 -2.93 -2.18 -15.86
C TYR A 38 -3.24 -1.18 -16.97
N TRP A 39 -4.44 -0.60 -17.01
CA TRP A 39 -4.72 0.50 -17.93
C TRP A 39 -3.76 1.68 -17.69
N LEU A 40 -3.49 2.04 -16.43
CA LEU A 40 -2.48 3.04 -16.07
C LEU A 40 -1.05 2.57 -16.46
N ASN A 41 -0.73 1.29 -16.27
CA ASN A 41 0.54 0.71 -16.71
C ASN A 41 0.77 0.88 -18.22
N GLY A 42 -0.29 0.71 -19.02
CA GLY A 42 -0.28 0.98 -20.46
C GLY A 42 0.08 2.42 -20.81
N LEU A 43 -0.40 3.39 -20.03
CA LEU A 43 -0.04 4.81 -20.21
C LEU A 43 1.44 5.08 -19.93
N LEU A 44 2.10 4.21 -19.15
CA LEU A 44 3.53 4.27 -18.85
C LEU A 44 4.38 3.43 -19.83
N GLY A 45 3.78 2.87 -20.88
CA GLY A 45 4.46 2.05 -21.89
C GLY A 45 4.64 0.58 -21.52
N GLY A 46 4.04 0.11 -20.42
CA GLY A 46 3.95 -1.30 -20.09
C GLY A 46 2.70 -1.97 -20.69
N ASP A 47 2.42 -3.21 -20.30
CA ASP A 47 1.20 -3.90 -20.72
C ASP A 47 -0.07 -3.25 -20.15
N ALA A 48 -1.07 -3.03 -21.01
CA ALA A 48 -2.35 -2.43 -20.63
C ALA A 48 -3.38 -3.46 -20.14
N ALA A 49 -3.13 -4.75 -20.38
CA ALA A 49 -4.05 -5.84 -20.06
C ALA A 49 -3.62 -6.53 -18.76
N ALA A 50 -4.50 -6.54 -17.76
CA ALA A 50 -4.26 -7.28 -16.54
C ALA A 50 -4.25 -8.80 -16.82
N PRO A 51 -3.34 -9.57 -16.20
CA PRO A 51 -3.39 -11.02 -16.21
C PRO A 51 -4.74 -11.50 -15.71
N PRO A 52 -5.29 -12.59 -16.31
CA PRO A 52 -6.56 -13.13 -15.86
C PRO A 52 -6.44 -13.68 -14.43
N LEU A 53 -7.45 -13.43 -13.60
CA LEU A 53 -7.64 -14.12 -12.33
C LEU A 53 -8.38 -15.45 -12.57
N ASP A 54 -7.79 -16.30 -13.39
CA ASP A 54 -8.33 -17.57 -13.88
C ASP A 54 -8.44 -18.66 -12.81
N GLN A 55 -7.55 -18.64 -11.83
CA GLN A 55 -7.57 -19.58 -10.71
C GLN A 55 -8.33 -19.00 -9.51
N PRO A 56 -9.22 -19.79 -8.85
CA PRO A 56 -9.94 -19.35 -7.65
C PRO A 56 -9.02 -18.81 -6.55
N MET A 57 -7.81 -19.37 -6.43
CA MET A 57 -6.82 -18.93 -5.45
C MET A 57 -6.30 -17.52 -5.73
N HIS A 58 -6.14 -17.12 -7.00
CA HIS A 58 -5.73 -15.75 -7.36
C HIS A 58 -6.75 -14.75 -6.85
N LEU A 59 -8.04 -14.99 -7.13
CA LEU A 59 -9.13 -14.12 -6.68
C LEU A 59 -9.24 -14.11 -5.15
N LEU A 60 -9.10 -15.28 -4.49
CA LEU A 60 -9.12 -15.36 -3.04
C LEU A 60 -8.06 -14.47 -2.41
N PHE A 61 -6.79 -14.58 -2.84
CA PHE A 61 -5.71 -13.78 -2.27
C PHE A 61 -5.85 -12.28 -2.54
N VAL A 62 -6.35 -11.89 -3.72
CA VAL A 62 -6.66 -10.50 -4.05
C VAL A 62 -7.74 -9.94 -3.11
N CYS A 63 -8.83 -10.68 -2.90
CA CYS A 63 -9.90 -10.29 -1.99
C CYS A 63 -9.45 -10.24 -0.53
N LEU A 64 -8.68 -11.23 -0.07
CA LEU A 64 -8.12 -11.23 1.29
C LEU A 64 -7.17 -10.04 1.50
N THR A 65 -6.34 -9.71 0.50
CA THR A 65 -5.46 -8.53 0.55
C THR A 65 -6.29 -7.25 0.69
N GLY A 66 -7.32 -7.07 -0.15
CA GLY A 66 -8.22 -5.93 -0.05
C GLY A 66 -8.91 -5.82 1.31
N ALA A 67 -9.36 -6.95 1.87
CA ALA A 67 -10.01 -6.99 3.18
C ALA A 67 -9.03 -6.60 4.31
N LEU A 68 -7.82 -7.16 4.33
CA LEU A 68 -6.81 -6.86 5.33
C LEU A 68 -6.36 -5.39 5.26
N VAL A 69 -6.08 -4.87 4.06
CA VAL A 69 -5.71 -3.47 3.86
C VAL A 69 -6.87 -2.55 4.28
N GLY A 70 -8.11 -2.89 3.90
CA GLY A 70 -9.29 -2.12 4.28
C GLY A 70 -9.52 -2.08 5.79
N THR A 71 -9.44 -3.22 6.48
CA THR A 71 -9.57 -3.29 7.94
C THR A 71 -8.45 -2.50 8.62
N TRP A 72 -7.21 -2.61 8.14
CA TRP A 72 -6.06 -1.88 8.68
C TRP A 72 -6.17 -0.36 8.47
N ALA A 73 -6.61 0.07 7.29
CA ALA A 73 -6.90 1.47 6.99
C ALA A 73 -8.01 2.02 7.89
N LEU A 74 -9.12 1.27 8.03
CA LEU A 74 -10.24 1.65 8.90
C LEU A 74 -9.79 1.82 10.36
N ALA A 75 -8.99 0.88 10.89
CA ALA A 75 -8.46 0.96 12.25
C ALA A 75 -7.64 2.25 12.47
N ARG A 76 -6.76 2.60 11.53
CA ARG A 76 -5.95 3.83 11.60
C ARG A 76 -6.76 5.12 11.40
N LEU A 77 -7.84 5.07 10.62
CA LEU A 77 -8.74 6.23 10.45
C LEU A 77 -9.51 6.54 11.73
N LEU A 78 -10.07 5.49 12.36
CA LEU A 78 -10.84 5.60 13.60
C LEU A 78 -9.96 5.88 14.81
N HIS A 79 -8.82 5.20 14.91
CA HIS A 79 -7.89 5.28 16.03
C HIS A 79 -6.47 5.63 15.54
N PRO A 80 -6.20 6.89 15.15
CA PRO A 80 -4.91 7.31 14.60
C PRO A 80 -3.84 7.47 15.70
N VAL A 81 -3.54 6.39 16.40
CA VAL A 81 -2.53 6.36 17.47
C VAL A 81 -1.13 6.17 16.89
N GLY A 82 -0.13 6.80 17.51
CA GLY A 82 1.25 6.81 17.00
C GLY A 82 1.85 5.42 16.82
N LEU A 83 1.52 4.46 17.69
CA LEU A 83 1.98 3.07 17.57
C LEU A 83 1.55 2.43 16.24
N LEU A 84 0.30 2.64 15.81
CA LEU A 84 -0.17 2.11 14.53
C LEU A 84 0.55 2.77 13.36
N GLY A 85 0.92 4.05 13.48
CA GLY A 85 1.77 4.71 12.48
C GLY A 85 3.20 4.16 12.44
N VAL A 86 3.79 3.74 13.56
CA VAL A 86 5.11 3.09 13.55
C VAL A 86 5.03 1.72 12.87
N ILE A 87 4.03 0.92 13.25
CA ILE A 87 3.81 -0.41 12.66
C ILE A 87 3.55 -0.29 11.16
N ASP A 88 2.72 0.68 10.75
CA ASP A 88 2.44 0.97 9.35
C ASP A 88 3.73 1.38 8.61
N GLY A 89 4.53 2.31 9.14
CA GLY A 89 5.76 2.76 8.49
C GLY A 89 6.75 1.64 8.20
N TRP A 90 6.88 0.65 9.10
CA TRP A 90 7.69 -0.55 8.88
C TRP A 90 7.06 -1.52 7.88
N ALA A 91 5.75 -1.73 7.94
CA ALA A 91 5.03 -2.55 6.97
C ALA A 91 5.17 -1.98 5.55
N ARG A 92 5.05 -0.65 5.39
CA ARG A 92 5.26 0.06 4.13
C ARG A 92 6.67 -0.12 3.58
N LEU A 93 7.68 -0.10 4.45
CA LEU A 93 9.07 -0.35 4.02
C LEU A 93 9.25 -1.77 3.47
N TYR A 94 8.65 -2.74 4.14
CA TYR A 94 8.64 -4.13 3.66
C TYR A 94 7.90 -4.24 2.31
N VAL A 95 6.73 -3.64 2.17
CA VAL A 95 5.96 -3.66 0.91
C VAL A 95 6.75 -2.98 -0.22
N ALA A 96 7.38 -1.82 0.03
CA ALA A 96 8.24 -1.16 -0.95
C ALA A 96 9.39 -2.07 -1.44
N ALA A 97 10.03 -2.81 -0.51
CA ALA A 97 11.09 -3.74 -0.84
C ALA A 97 10.58 -4.94 -1.67
N VAL A 98 9.42 -5.51 -1.31
CA VAL A 98 8.80 -6.60 -2.09
C VAL A 98 8.40 -6.13 -3.48
N LEU A 99 7.81 -4.94 -3.62
CA LEU A 99 7.46 -4.37 -4.91
C LEU A 99 8.69 -4.16 -5.78
N ALA A 100 9.76 -3.57 -5.23
CA ALA A 100 11.02 -3.41 -5.95
C ALA A 100 11.62 -4.76 -6.37
N TRP A 101 11.56 -5.77 -5.51
CA TRP A 101 12.01 -7.13 -5.84
C TRP A 101 11.18 -7.76 -6.97
N VAL A 102 9.85 -7.60 -6.97
CA VAL A 102 8.99 -8.08 -8.06
C VAL A 102 9.31 -7.39 -9.37
N ILE A 103 9.47 -6.06 -9.36
CA ILE A 103 9.79 -5.29 -10.57
C ILE A 103 11.14 -5.73 -11.14
N LEU A 104 12.17 -5.77 -10.30
CA LEU A 104 13.55 -6.00 -10.74
C LEU A 104 13.88 -7.49 -10.96
N GLY A 105 13.24 -8.39 -10.22
CA GLY A 105 13.55 -9.81 -10.20
C GLY A 105 12.60 -10.69 -11.01
N LEU A 106 11.36 -10.25 -11.22
CA LEU A 106 10.31 -11.01 -11.92
C LEU A 106 9.72 -10.24 -13.12
N ASP A 107 10.37 -9.17 -13.56
CA ASP A 107 9.90 -8.30 -14.64
C ASP A 107 8.47 -7.79 -14.40
N GLY A 108 8.21 -7.37 -13.16
CA GLY A 108 6.90 -6.90 -12.75
C GLY A 108 6.46 -5.61 -13.46
N PRO A 109 5.14 -5.32 -13.51
CA PRO A 109 4.61 -4.15 -14.21
C PRO A 109 5.25 -2.83 -13.74
N PRO A 110 5.72 -1.95 -14.65
CA PRO A 110 6.34 -0.67 -14.29
C PRO A 110 5.47 0.23 -13.39
N ILE A 111 4.14 0.16 -13.50
CA ILE A 111 3.19 0.89 -12.64
C ILE A 111 3.43 0.63 -11.14
N LEU A 112 4.01 -0.51 -10.77
CA LEU A 112 4.34 -0.82 -9.38
C LEU A 112 5.34 0.15 -8.77
N TRP A 113 6.15 0.87 -9.58
CA TRP A 113 7.01 1.95 -9.07
C TRP A 113 6.21 3.10 -8.44
N LEU A 114 4.98 3.34 -8.89
CA LEU A 114 4.09 4.30 -8.24
C LEU A 114 3.81 3.90 -6.78
N PHE A 115 3.56 2.60 -6.56
CA PHE A 115 3.36 2.07 -5.22
C PHE A 115 4.66 2.12 -4.41
N VAL A 116 5.82 1.78 -4.99
CA VAL A 116 7.12 1.93 -4.31
C VAL A 116 7.32 3.37 -3.82
N LEU A 117 6.97 4.36 -4.65
CA LEU A 117 7.04 5.78 -4.30
C LEU A 117 6.12 6.12 -3.13
N THR A 118 4.84 5.70 -3.17
CA THR A 118 3.88 5.99 -2.09
C THR A 118 4.26 5.28 -0.80
N GLU A 119 4.72 4.04 -0.88
CA GLU A 119 5.17 3.28 0.28
C GLU A 119 6.41 3.90 0.92
N THR A 120 7.41 4.26 0.12
CA THR A 120 8.63 4.92 0.60
C THR A 120 8.32 6.27 1.22
N ALA A 121 7.47 7.08 0.60
CA ALA A 121 7.03 8.36 1.14
C ALA A 121 6.27 8.18 2.47
N GLY A 122 5.41 7.16 2.58
CA GLY A 122 4.70 6.81 3.81
C GLY A 122 5.64 6.36 4.93
N THR A 123 6.58 5.46 4.61
CA THR A 123 7.64 5.03 5.53
C THR A 123 8.42 6.22 6.06
N LEU A 124 8.94 7.08 5.17
CA LEU A 124 9.72 8.24 5.58
C LEU A 124 8.88 9.20 6.42
N SER A 125 7.63 9.47 6.02
CA SER A 125 6.73 10.35 6.76
C SER A 125 6.45 9.87 8.18
N GLN A 126 6.25 8.58 8.38
CA GLN A 126 5.85 8.02 9.67
C GLN A 126 7.06 7.69 10.54
N LEU A 127 8.09 7.03 10.00
CA LEU A 127 9.28 6.64 10.77
C LEU A 127 10.16 7.85 11.09
N ARG A 128 10.24 8.87 10.24
CA ARG A 128 10.91 10.14 10.59
C ARG A 128 10.17 10.84 11.72
N ALA A 129 8.84 10.93 11.67
CA ALA A 129 8.07 11.52 12.76
C ALA A 129 8.23 10.76 14.08
N ALA A 130 8.47 9.44 14.02
CA ALA A 130 8.63 8.60 15.19
C ALA A 130 10.06 8.59 15.76
N TYR A 131 11.09 8.69 14.91
CA TYR A 131 12.49 8.46 15.32
C TYR A 131 13.42 9.65 15.12
N ALA A 132 13.06 10.65 14.31
CA ALA A 132 13.88 11.85 14.18
C ALA A 132 13.78 12.68 15.47
N ARG A 133 14.94 13.13 15.96
CA ARG A 133 15.02 14.00 17.13
C ARG A 133 14.44 15.37 16.80
N PRO A 134 13.79 16.06 17.74
CA PRO A 134 13.33 17.44 17.56
C PRO A 134 14.46 18.45 17.28
N ASP A 135 15.70 18.10 17.65
CA ASP A 135 16.82 19.05 17.76
C ASP A 135 18.04 18.69 16.86
N ALA A 136 17.82 18.07 15.71
CA ALA A 136 18.86 17.77 14.71
C ALA A 136 18.67 18.57 13.42
#